data_AF-Q950Q2-F1
#
_entry.id   AF-Q950Q2-F1
#
_cell.length_a   1.000
_cell.length_b   1.000
_cell.length_c   1.000
_cell.angle_alpha   90.00
_cell.angle_beta   90.00
_cell.angle_gamma   90.00
#
_symmetry.space_group_name_H-M   'P 1'
#
loop_
_entity.id
_entity.type
_entity.pdbx_description
1 polymer ?
#
loop_
_entity_poly.entity_id
_entity_poly.type
_entity_poly.pdbx_seq_one_letter_code
_entity_poly.pdbx_strand_id
1 'polypeptide(L)'
;MSKPKVNRPKVNKVPVNKINNNGFGNNRSFSTSTRLYRTSLVPTKGRNNDVRFAIIDISTFTEVKEGITKFTPYHVGVHTGNLLSTEQFSCWYLTDYSNPAHLMSAVFDYLFKGHLFDGAKIFGHNLAKFDAVILLEYLLAHPLCRSVIPIRNASGIYLGFNIQYGQIDSKTTKTLYLRDSLHLLPASLANLTKSFNVGEDAIKGGFST
;
A
#
# COMPACT_ATOMS: atom_id res chain seq x y z
N MET A 1 -5.41 41.24 35.55
CA MET A 1 -5.38 39.92 34.88
C MET A 1 -4.94 40.11 33.42
N SER A 2 -3.70 39.73 33.09
CA SER A 2 -3.10 39.90 31.76
C SER A 2 -3.19 38.60 30.95
N LYS A 3 -3.72 38.65 29.72
CA LYS A 3 -3.78 37.51 28.80
C LYS A 3 -2.39 37.14 28.27
N PRO A 4 -2.05 35.86 28.09
CA PRO A 4 -0.76 35.45 27.53
C PRO A 4 -0.69 35.76 26.02
N LYS A 5 0.45 36.30 25.59
CA LYS A 5 0.79 36.53 24.16
C LYS A 5 1.17 35.19 23.51
N VAL A 6 0.44 34.82 22.47
CA VAL A 6 0.78 33.68 21.60
C VAL A 6 1.79 34.15 20.55
N ASN A 7 3.02 33.64 20.61
CA ASN A 7 4.02 33.83 19.55
C ASN A 7 3.67 32.95 18.36
N ARG A 8 3.36 33.56 17.21
CA ARG A 8 3.23 32.86 15.93
C ARG A 8 4.61 32.76 15.24
N PRO A 9 4.95 31.63 14.60
CA PRO A 9 6.21 31.49 13.87
C PRO A 9 6.25 32.42 12.66
N LYS A 10 7.43 33.02 12.41
CA LYS A 10 7.70 33.89 11.26
C LYS A 10 7.82 33.05 9.99
N VAL A 11 6.98 33.35 8.99
CA VAL A 11 7.10 32.82 7.63
C VAL A 11 8.12 33.67 6.88
N ASN A 12 9.27 33.09 6.53
CA ASN A 12 10.24 33.75 5.65
C ASN A 12 9.76 33.64 4.20
N LYS A 13 9.40 34.78 3.60
CA LYS A 13 9.16 34.89 2.16
C LYS A 13 10.51 35.01 1.45
N VAL A 14 10.86 34.04 0.63
CA VAL A 14 12.01 34.13 -0.29
C VAL A 14 11.53 34.85 -1.57
N PRO A 15 12.25 35.86 -2.07
CA PRO A 15 11.85 36.56 -3.29
C PRO A 15 12.08 35.67 -4.52
N VAL A 16 11.11 35.65 -5.42
CA VAL A 16 11.20 34.95 -6.71
C VAL A 16 11.82 35.91 -7.73
N ASN A 17 12.95 35.51 -8.34
CA ASN A 17 13.52 36.24 -9.47
C ASN A 17 12.55 36.21 -10.66
N LYS A 18 12.17 37.39 -11.15
CA LYS A 18 11.47 37.56 -12.43
C LYS A 18 12.42 37.19 -13.57
N ILE A 19 12.05 36.18 -14.35
CA ILE A 19 12.67 35.93 -15.66
C ILE A 19 11.87 36.74 -16.68
N ASN A 20 12.51 37.73 -17.30
CA ASN A 20 11.95 38.50 -18.41
C ASN A 20 12.10 37.69 -19.71
N ASN A 21 10.98 37.32 -20.33
CA ASN A 21 10.97 36.88 -21.72
C ASN A 21 10.49 38.05 -22.59
N ASN A 22 11.43 38.73 -23.23
CA ASN A 22 11.14 39.64 -24.35
C ASN A 22 11.16 38.82 -25.65
N GLY A 23 10.04 38.80 -26.38
CA GLY A 23 10.05 38.41 -27.79
C GLY A 23 8.76 37.78 -28.32
N PHE A 24 8.02 38.58 -29.09
CA PHE A 24 7.05 38.19 -30.14
C PHE A 24 5.66 37.63 -29.76
N GLY A 25 4.64 38.48 -29.94
CA GLY A 25 3.61 38.25 -30.96
C GLY A 25 2.29 37.56 -30.56
N ASN A 26 1.24 38.38 -30.49
CA ASN A 26 -0.18 38.07 -30.68
C ASN A 26 -1.02 37.50 -29.51
N ASN A 27 -2.00 38.34 -29.14
CA ASN A 27 -3.02 38.17 -28.11
C ASN A 27 -4.00 37.04 -28.42
N ARG A 28 -3.96 35.99 -27.60
CA ARG A 28 -5.10 35.35 -26.88
C ARG A 28 -4.54 34.13 -26.14
N SER A 29 -4.00 34.33 -24.94
CA SER A 29 -3.57 33.24 -24.06
C SER A 29 -4.51 33.12 -22.86
N PHE A 30 -5.31 32.06 -22.86
CA PHE A 30 -6.02 31.57 -21.68
C PHE A 30 -5.01 31.35 -20.54
N SER A 31 -5.27 31.96 -19.39
CA SER A 31 -4.49 31.73 -18.17
C SER A 31 -4.87 30.36 -17.57
N THR A 32 -4.21 29.30 -18.01
CA THR A 32 -4.14 28.05 -17.25
C THR A 32 -2.88 28.08 -16.41
N SER A 33 -3.04 28.44 -15.13
CA SER A 33 -2.00 28.31 -14.13
C SER A 33 -1.85 26.83 -13.77
N THR A 34 -1.21 26.05 -14.64
CA THR A 34 -0.75 24.70 -14.32
C THR A 34 0.49 24.81 -13.46
N ARG A 35 0.30 24.71 -12.14
CA ARG A 35 1.37 24.40 -11.20
C ARG A 35 1.94 23.02 -11.57
N LEU A 36 2.97 23.00 -12.41
CA LEU A 36 3.82 21.83 -12.58
C LEU A 36 4.56 21.62 -11.26
N TYR A 37 4.05 20.72 -10.41
CA TYR A 37 4.83 20.18 -9.30
C TYR A 37 5.95 19.33 -9.89
N ARG A 38 7.10 19.95 -10.11
CA ARG A 38 8.36 19.23 -10.27
C ARG A 38 8.72 18.72 -8.88
N THR A 39 8.29 17.51 -8.54
CA THR A 39 8.76 16.79 -7.36
C THR A 39 10.23 16.47 -7.57
N SER A 40 11.12 17.41 -7.20
CA SER A 40 12.51 17.05 -6.92
C SER A 40 12.49 16.18 -5.67
N LEU A 41 12.72 14.88 -5.84
CA LEU A 41 12.99 13.96 -4.74
C LEU A 41 14.34 14.33 -4.13
N VAL A 42 14.35 15.35 -3.28
CA VAL A 42 15.46 15.59 -2.35
C VAL A 42 15.10 14.83 -1.08
N PRO A 43 15.85 13.79 -0.69
CA PRO A 43 15.54 13.06 0.53
C PRO A 43 15.92 13.94 1.73
N THR A 44 14.93 14.46 2.43
CA THR A 44 15.12 15.10 3.73
C THR A 44 15.46 14.03 4.77
N LYS A 45 16.52 14.25 5.56
CA LYS A 45 16.96 13.44 6.72
C LYS A 45 15.93 13.47 7.87
N GLY A 46 14.70 13.01 7.63
CA GLY A 46 13.78 12.54 8.66
C GLY A 46 13.68 11.01 8.55
N ARG A 47 13.37 10.29 9.64
CA ARG A 47 13.01 8.86 9.54
C ARG A 47 11.81 8.75 8.60
N ASN A 48 12.10 8.46 7.34
CA ASN A 48 11.10 8.46 6.29
C ASN A 48 10.38 7.12 6.40
N ASN A 49 9.35 7.05 7.24
CA ASN A 49 8.48 5.86 7.36
C ASN A 49 7.87 5.47 6.01
N ASP A 50 7.89 6.36 5.02
CA ASP A 50 7.56 6.09 3.63
C ASP A 50 8.47 5.05 2.95
N VAL A 51 9.61 4.72 3.56
CA VAL A 51 10.53 3.73 3.02
C VAL A 51 10.13 2.32 3.45
N ARG A 52 9.49 2.06 4.59
CA ARG A 52 9.21 0.68 5.06
C ARG A 52 8.04 0.03 4.33
N PHE A 53 8.33 -0.92 3.44
CA PHE A 53 7.32 -1.65 2.69
C PHE A 53 7.54 -3.15 2.58
N ALA A 54 6.43 -3.86 2.44
CA ALA A 54 6.37 -5.26 2.04
C ALA A 54 5.40 -5.43 0.87
N ILE A 55 5.40 -6.60 0.26
CA ILE A 55 4.54 -6.98 -0.87
C ILE A 55 3.73 -8.20 -0.46
N ILE A 56 2.47 -8.26 -0.87
CA ILE A 56 1.58 -9.40 -0.67
C ILE A 56 0.91 -9.76 -2.00
N ASP A 57 0.70 -11.06 -2.22
CA ASP A 57 -0.08 -11.60 -3.32
C ASP A 57 -0.90 -12.81 -2.84
N ILE A 58 -2.10 -13.00 -3.40
CA ILE A 58 -3.02 -14.06 -2.99
C ILE A 58 -3.49 -14.82 -4.23
N SER A 59 -3.22 -16.12 -4.27
CA SER A 59 -3.79 -17.02 -5.25
C SER A 59 -5.03 -17.69 -4.66
N THR A 60 -6.10 -17.78 -5.46
CA THR A 60 -7.38 -18.38 -5.07
C THR A 60 -7.75 -19.51 -6.00
N PHE A 61 -8.52 -20.48 -5.51
CA PHE A 61 -9.35 -21.29 -6.40
C PHE A 61 -10.79 -20.74 -6.40
N THR A 62 -11.45 -20.90 -7.54
CA THR A 62 -12.80 -20.40 -7.76
C THR A 62 -13.79 -21.55 -7.71
N GLU A 63 -14.77 -21.45 -6.82
CA GLU A 63 -15.93 -22.33 -6.82
C GLU A 63 -17.14 -21.58 -7.38
N VAL A 64 -17.88 -22.21 -8.29
CA VAL A 64 -19.17 -21.72 -8.77
C VAL A 64 -20.24 -22.70 -8.34
N LYS A 65 -21.16 -22.25 -7.48
CA LYS A 65 -22.30 -23.05 -7.03
C LYS A 65 -23.55 -22.20 -7.18
N GLU A 66 -24.55 -22.74 -7.91
CA GLU A 66 -25.85 -22.08 -8.12
C GLU A 66 -25.73 -20.64 -8.68
N GLY A 67 -24.74 -20.40 -9.54
CA GLY A 67 -24.47 -19.08 -10.11
C GLY A 67 -23.72 -18.10 -9.19
N ILE A 68 -23.42 -18.50 -7.95
CA ILE A 68 -22.62 -17.72 -7.01
C ILE A 68 -21.15 -18.12 -7.17
N THR A 69 -20.30 -17.13 -7.42
CA THR A 69 -18.84 -17.31 -7.48
C THR A 69 -18.23 -17.03 -6.12
N LYS A 70 -17.50 -18.01 -5.58
CA LYS A 70 -16.74 -17.88 -4.34
C LYS A 70 -15.25 -17.99 -4.65
N PHE A 71 -14.48 -17.02 -4.17
CA PHE A 71 -13.03 -17.05 -4.21
C PHE A 71 -12.51 -17.54 -2.86
N THR A 72 -11.83 -18.68 -2.86
CA THR A 72 -11.24 -19.24 -1.64
C THR A 72 -9.73 -19.11 -1.73
N PRO A 73 -9.06 -18.52 -0.72
CA PRO A 73 -7.60 -18.39 -0.73
C PRO A 73 -6.97 -19.78 -0.69
N TYR A 74 -6.06 -20.00 -1.63
CA TYR A 74 -5.29 -21.24 -1.76
C TYR A 74 -3.84 -21.03 -1.34
N HIS A 75 -3.26 -19.90 -1.72
CA HIS A 75 -1.88 -19.57 -1.46
C HIS A 75 -1.75 -18.08 -1.17
N VAL A 76 -0.92 -17.73 -0.19
CA VAL A 76 -0.59 -16.35 0.13
C VAL A 76 0.93 -16.21 0.20
N GLY A 77 1.47 -15.27 -0.56
CA GLY A 77 2.89 -14.92 -0.55
C GLY A 77 3.11 -13.54 0.05
N VAL A 78 4.10 -13.42 0.92
CA VAL A 78 4.57 -12.13 1.48
C VAL A 78 6.06 -11.99 1.26
N HIS A 79 6.45 -10.90 0.61
CA HIS A 79 7.85 -10.49 0.50
C HIS A 79 8.10 -9.32 1.43
N THR A 80 9.08 -9.42 2.33
CA THR A 80 9.34 -8.39 3.36
C THR A 80 9.87 -7.08 2.78
N GLY A 81 10.20 -7.04 1.48
CA GLY A 81 10.70 -5.84 0.82
C GLY A 81 11.89 -5.30 1.60
N ASN A 82 11.83 -4.03 1.99
CA ASN A 82 12.91 -3.39 2.73
C ASN A 82 12.67 -3.26 4.24
N LEU A 83 11.77 -4.08 4.80
CA LEU A 83 11.57 -4.14 6.24
C LEU A 83 12.77 -4.72 6.99
N LEU A 84 13.62 -5.47 6.28
CA LEU A 84 14.81 -6.13 6.78
C LEU A 84 16.03 -5.70 5.97
N SER A 85 17.23 -5.86 6.54
CA SER A 85 18.50 -5.72 5.81
C SER A 85 18.68 -6.78 4.73
N THR A 86 17.99 -7.91 4.87
CA THR A 86 17.98 -9.03 3.95
C THR A 86 16.54 -9.34 3.62
N GLU A 87 16.19 -9.26 2.34
CA GLU A 87 14.83 -9.55 1.88
C GLU A 87 14.47 -11.01 2.21
N GLN A 88 13.23 -11.24 2.63
CA GLN A 88 12.71 -12.56 2.96
C GLN A 88 11.37 -12.76 2.26
N PHE A 89 11.17 -13.98 1.77
CA PHE A 89 9.92 -14.43 1.21
C PHE A 89 9.30 -15.47 2.15
N SER A 90 8.01 -15.35 2.42
CA SER A 90 7.22 -16.29 3.19
C SER A 90 5.98 -16.65 2.40
N CYS A 91 5.62 -17.93 2.39
CA CYS A 91 4.45 -18.44 1.69
C CYS A 91 3.68 -19.41 2.57
N TRP A 92 2.37 -19.47 2.34
CA TRP A 92 1.43 -20.34 3.03
C TRP A 92 0.51 -20.99 2.00
N TYR A 93 0.36 -22.31 2.05
CA TYR A 93 -0.54 -23.06 1.17
C TYR A 93 -1.68 -23.67 1.96
N LEU A 94 -2.87 -23.71 1.37
CA LEU A 94 -4.05 -24.26 2.00
C LEU A 94 -3.88 -25.72 2.40
N THR A 95 -3.03 -26.48 1.69
CA THR A 95 -2.70 -27.87 2.02
C THR A 95 -2.05 -28.04 3.39
N ASP A 96 -1.45 -26.98 3.93
CA ASP A 96 -0.79 -26.98 5.23
C ASP A 96 -1.76 -26.63 6.38
N TYR A 97 -3.02 -26.30 6.05
CA TYR A 97 -4.03 -25.83 7.00
C TYR A 97 -5.34 -26.62 6.85
N SER A 98 -6.08 -26.74 7.95
CA SER A 98 -7.36 -27.46 7.94
C SER A 98 -8.46 -26.76 7.13
N ASN A 99 -8.38 -25.43 6.99
CA ASN A 99 -9.36 -24.62 6.27
C ASN A 99 -8.78 -23.23 5.92
N PRO A 100 -9.45 -22.46 5.04
CA PRO A 100 -9.02 -21.12 4.64
C PRO A 100 -8.89 -20.12 5.80
N ALA A 101 -9.76 -20.21 6.83
CA ALA A 101 -9.70 -19.29 7.96
C ALA A 101 -8.42 -19.50 8.79
N HIS A 102 -7.97 -20.74 8.96
CA HIS A 102 -6.72 -21.06 9.66
C HIS A 102 -5.49 -20.59 8.85
N LEU A 103 -5.51 -20.77 7.53
CA LEU A 103 -4.47 -20.22 6.65
C LEU A 103 -4.38 -18.70 6.81
N MET A 104 -5.51 -18.00 6.71
CA MET A 104 -5.53 -16.54 6.81
C MET A 104 -5.15 -16.04 8.21
N SER A 105 -5.56 -16.75 9.27
CA SER A 105 -5.14 -16.46 10.63
C SER A 105 -3.63 -16.55 10.79
N ALA A 106 -2.98 -17.58 10.24
CA ALA A 106 -1.52 -17.71 10.26
C ALA A 106 -0.81 -16.57 9.50
N VAL A 107 -1.36 -16.15 8.36
CA VAL A 107 -0.87 -14.97 7.63
C VAL A 107 -1.00 -13.70 8.47
N PHE A 108 -2.16 -13.46 9.10
CA PHE A 108 -2.35 -12.29 9.96
C PHE A 108 -1.42 -12.32 11.16
N ASP A 109 -1.28 -13.46 11.82
CA ASP A 109 -0.35 -13.61 12.92
C ASP A 109 1.07 -13.30 12.48
N TYR A 110 1.52 -13.76 11.30
CA TYR A 110 2.81 -13.37 10.77
C TYR A 110 2.91 -11.84 10.55
N LEU A 111 1.92 -11.24 9.89
CA LEU A 111 1.91 -9.80 9.59
C LEU A 111 1.82 -8.91 10.84
N PHE A 112 1.20 -9.38 11.91
CA PHE A 112 1.02 -8.60 13.15
C PHE A 112 1.95 -9.04 14.30
N LYS A 113 2.78 -10.07 14.10
CA LYS A 113 3.75 -10.53 15.10
C LYS A 113 4.92 -9.56 15.24
N GLY A 114 5.15 -9.13 16.48
CA GLY A 114 6.28 -8.27 16.82
C GLY A 114 6.17 -6.84 16.26
N HIS A 115 7.29 -6.28 15.80
CA HIS A 115 7.37 -4.89 15.33
C HIS A 115 7.72 -4.77 13.84
N LEU A 116 7.96 -5.89 13.15
CA LEU A 116 8.54 -5.89 11.80
C LEU A 116 7.67 -5.16 10.79
N PHE A 117 6.37 -5.41 10.82
CA PHE A 117 5.41 -4.76 9.91
C PHE A 117 4.69 -3.58 10.56
N ASP A 118 4.90 -3.29 11.85
CA ASP A 118 4.19 -2.22 12.56
C ASP A 118 4.49 -0.85 11.92
N GLY A 119 3.44 -0.22 11.38
CA GLY A 119 3.48 1.03 10.61
C GLY A 119 3.99 0.88 9.17
N ALA A 120 4.21 -0.34 8.67
CA ALA A 120 4.67 -0.59 7.31
C ALA A 120 3.53 -0.50 6.27
N LYS A 121 3.91 -0.16 5.04
CA LYS A 121 3.02 -0.24 3.87
C LYS A 121 3.15 -1.61 3.22
N ILE A 122 2.04 -2.33 3.10
CA ILE A 122 1.99 -3.60 2.40
C ILE A 122 1.30 -3.35 1.07
N PHE A 123 2.01 -3.59 -0.03
CA PHE A 123 1.51 -3.38 -1.38
C PHE A 123 1.03 -4.70 -1.97
N GLY A 124 -0.18 -4.70 -2.53
CA GLY A 124 -0.62 -5.73 -3.47
C GLY A 124 -0.97 -5.06 -4.79
N HIS A 125 -0.81 -5.77 -5.90
CA HIS A 125 -1.09 -5.23 -7.22
C HIS A 125 -2.54 -5.48 -7.61
N ASN A 126 -3.29 -4.42 -7.95
CA ASN A 126 -4.75 -4.49 -8.14
C ASN A 126 -5.49 -4.94 -6.87
N LEU A 127 -4.88 -4.68 -5.70
CA LEU A 127 -5.33 -5.16 -4.40
C LEU A 127 -6.75 -4.70 -4.09
N ALA A 128 -7.09 -3.44 -4.35
CA ALA A 128 -8.39 -2.90 -3.96
C ALA A 128 -9.57 -3.54 -4.72
N LYS A 129 -9.31 -4.16 -5.89
CA LYS A 129 -10.34 -4.82 -6.69
C LYS A 129 -10.46 -6.32 -6.39
N PHE A 130 -9.41 -6.96 -5.89
CA PHE A 130 -9.37 -8.41 -5.75
C PHE A 130 -8.89 -8.84 -4.35
N ASP A 131 -7.58 -8.88 -4.11
CA ASP A 131 -6.99 -9.42 -2.87
C ASP A 131 -7.55 -8.80 -1.60
N ALA A 132 -7.82 -7.49 -1.61
CA ALA A 132 -8.34 -6.80 -0.44
C ALA A 132 -9.71 -7.32 -0.03
N VAL A 133 -10.58 -7.67 -0.97
CA VAL A 133 -11.92 -8.15 -0.65
C VAL A 133 -11.81 -9.46 0.14
N ILE A 134 -10.94 -10.36 -0.31
CA ILE A 134 -10.65 -11.63 0.35
C ILE A 134 -9.99 -11.38 1.71
N LEU A 135 -8.94 -10.55 1.77
CA LEU A 135 -8.25 -10.22 3.03
C LEU A 135 -9.22 -9.67 4.07
N LEU A 136 -10.09 -8.73 3.67
CA LEU A 136 -11.03 -8.08 4.59
C LEU A 136 -12.10 -9.03 5.10
N GLU A 137 -12.58 -9.98 4.28
CA GLU A 137 -13.52 -11.01 4.73
C GLU A 137 -12.97 -11.78 5.95
N TYR A 138 -11.77 -12.33 5.82
CA TYR A 138 -11.14 -13.10 6.90
C TYR A 138 -10.65 -12.21 8.05
N LEU A 139 -10.16 -11.02 7.76
CA LEU A 139 -9.64 -10.11 8.77
C LEU A 139 -10.76 -9.58 9.67
N LEU A 140 -11.90 -9.17 9.10
CA LEU A 140 -13.04 -8.66 9.87
C LEU A 140 -13.66 -9.76 10.76
N ALA A 141 -13.56 -11.03 10.35
CA ALA A 141 -13.95 -12.17 11.17
C ALA A 141 -12.92 -12.52 12.27
N HIS A 142 -11.70 -11.99 12.20
CA HIS A 142 -10.64 -12.33 13.14
C HIS A 142 -10.84 -11.62 14.50
N PRO A 143 -10.76 -12.33 15.65
CA PRO A 143 -11.06 -11.76 16.97
C PRO A 143 -10.12 -10.61 17.41
N LEU A 144 -8.96 -10.49 16.76
CA LEU A 144 -7.97 -9.45 17.04
C LEU A 144 -8.09 -8.23 16.12
N CYS A 145 -8.93 -8.28 15.08
CA CYS A 145 -9.18 -7.12 14.24
C CYS A 145 -10.01 -6.09 15.00
N ARG A 146 -9.57 -4.82 14.99
CA ARG A 146 -10.21 -3.72 15.72
C ARG A 146 -10.89 -2.74 14.80
N SER A 147 -10.18 -2.31 13.78
CA SER A 147 -10.73 -1.38 12.81
C SER A 147 -10.09 -1.57 11.45
N VAL A 148 -10.90 -1.35 10.43
CA VAL A 148 -10.47 -1.26 9.04
C VAL A 148 -11.03 0.06 8.51
N ILE A 149 -10.15 0.98 8.16
CA ILE A 149 -10.51 2.28 7.64
C ILE A 149 -10.11 2.34 6.16
N PRO A 150 -11.07 2.38 5.22
CA PRO A 150 -10.76 2.48 3.80
C PRO A 150 -10.13 3.84 3.47
N ILE A 151 -9.19 3.83 2.52
CA ILE A 151 -8.60 5.04 1.95
C ILE A 151 -9.09 5.19 0.54
N ARG A 152 -9.59 6.37 0.20
CA ARG A 152 -10.10 6.71 -1.13
C ARG A 152 -9.51 8.02 -1.62
N ASN A 153 -9.42 8.17 -2.94
CA ASN A 153 -9.18 9.48 -3.54
C ASN A 153 -10.47 10.32 -3.60
N ALA A 154 -10.36 11.56 -4.08
CA ALA A 154 -11.50 12.48 -4.22
C ALA A 154 -12.61 11.97 -5.15
N SER A 155 -12.28 11.05 -6.06
CA SER A 155 -13.23 10.39 -6.98
C SER A 155 -13.88 9.13 -6.38
N GLY A 156 -13.59 8.81 -5.11
CA GLY A 156 -14.16 7.65 -4.41
C GLY A 156 -13.46 6.31 -4.70
N ILE A 157 -12.41 6.30 -5.53
CA ILE A 157 -11.64 5.10 -5.86
C ILE A 157 -10.83 4.68 -4.64
N TYR A 158 -10.93 3.40 -4.27
CA TYR A 158 -10.16 2.82 -3.19
C TYR A 158 -8.66 2.75 -3.56
N LEU A 159 -7.84 3.23 -2.63
CA LEU A 159 -6.38 3.21 -2.71
C LEU A 159 -5.76 2.18 -1.75
N GLY A 160 -6.57 1.65 -0.82
CA GLY A 160 -6.13 0.71 0.20
C GLY A 160 -6.89 0.89 1.52
N PHE A 161 -6.31 0.36 2.60
CA PHE A 161 -6.93 0.27 3.92
C PHE A 161 -5.91 0.52 5.03
N ASN A 162 -6.34 1.16 6.11
CA ASN A 162 -5.61 1.21 7.37
C ASN A 162 -6.23 0.20 8.33
N ILE A 163 -5.42 -0.69 8.87
CA ILE A 163 -5.88 -1.77 9.74
C ILE A 163 -5.28 -1.59 11.12
N GLN A 164 -6.11 -1.70 12.15
CA GLN A 164 -5.66 -1.86 13.53
C GLN A 164 -5.97 -3.26 14.03
N TYR A 165 -4.97 -3.90 14.62
CA TYR A 165 -5.03 -5.29 15.09
C TYR A 165 -4.35 -5.43 16.46
N GLY A 166 -4.92 -6.22 17.37
CA GLY A 166 -4.37 -6.44 18.71
C GLY A 166 -5.44 -6.51 19.79
N GLN A 167 -5.09 -6.41 21.08
CA GLN A 167 -6.05 -6.40 22.19
C GLN A 167 -6.48 -4.96 22.53
N ILE A 168 -7.75 -4.74 22.93
CA ILE A 168 -8.37 -3.40 23.15
C ILE A 168 -7.56 -2.56 24.15
N ASP A 169 -7.11 -3.17 25.24
CA ASP A 169 -6.47 -2.44 26.36
C ASP A 169 -4.95 -2.59 26.40
N SER A 170 -4.35 -3.07 25.31
CA SER A 170 -2.93 -3.36 25.27
C SER A 170 -2.13 -2.27 24.57
N LYS A 171 -0.92 -1.97 25.08
CA LYS A 171 0.11 -1.23 24.34
C LYS A 171 0.61 -1.96 23.08
N THR A 172 0.00 -3.10 22.71
CA THR A 172 0.44 -3.96 21.62
C THR A 172 -0.43 -3.84 20.37
N THR A 173 -1.40 -2.93 20.32
CA THR A 173 -2.12 -2.62 19.08
C THR A 173 -1.13 -2.25 17.97
N LYS A 174 -1.26 -2.93 16.82
CA LYS A 174 -0.44 -2.76 15.64
C LYS A 174 -1.23 -2.10 14.54
N THR A 175 -0.53 -1.30 13.73
CA THR A 175 -1.12 -0.66 12.55
C THR A 175 -0.45 -1.18 11.28
N LEU A 176 -1.25 -1.62 10.32
CA LEU A 176 -0.80 -1.94 8.96
C LEU A 176 -1.51 -1.08 7.92
N TYR A 177 -0.79 -0.84 6.83
CA TYR A 177 -1.27 -0.02 5.73
C TYR A 177 -1.29 -0.84 4.45
N LEU A 178 -2.45 -1.44 4.10
CA LEU A 178 -2.61 -2.08 2.80
C LEU A 178 -2.75 -1.00 1.72
N ARG A 179 -2.02 -1.12 0.63
CA ARG A 179 -2.01 -0.15 -0.48
C ARG A 179 -2.10 -0.88 -1.80
N ASP A 180 -2.89 -0.32 -2.72
CA ASP A 180 -3.00 -0.83 -4.08
C ASP A 180 -1.91 -0.21 -4.96
N SER A 181 -0.96 -1.04 -5.39
CA SER A 181 0.17 -0.59 -6.21
C SER A 181 -0.23 -0.28 -7.65
N LEU A 182 -1.42 -0.67 -8.12
CA LEU A 182 -1.89 -0.38 -9.47
C LEU A 182 -1.98 1.14 -9.73
N HIS A 183 -2.22 1.95 -8.69
CA HIS A 183 -2.24 3.41 -8.82
C HIS A 183 -0.85 4.03 -8.92
N LEU A 184 0.19 3.31 -8.47
CA LEU A 184 1.59 3.73 -8.61
C LEU A 184 2.19 3.22 -9.93
N LEU A 185 1.78 2.01 -10.33
CA LEU A 185 2.27 1.29 -11.49
C LEU A 185 1.06 0.85 -12.33
N PRO A 186 0.50 1.74 -13.18
CA PRO A 186 -0.77 1.52 -13.87
C PRO A 186 -0.62 0.63 -15.12
N ALA A 187 -0.08 -0.57 -14.95
CA ALA A 187 0.03 -1.59 -15.98
C ALA A 187 -0.06 -2.98 -15.35
N SER A 188 -0.37 -4.01 -16.14
CA SER A 188 -0.37 -5.39 -15.66
C SER A 188 1.03 -5.82 -15.19
N LEU A 189 1.09 -6.76 -14.23
CA LEU A 189 2.36 -7.33 -13.78
C LEU A 189 3.24 -7.81 -14.95
N ALA A 190 2.66 -8.51 -15.93
CA ALA A 190 3.39 -8.96 -17.12
C ALA A 190 4.06 -7.81 -17.91
N ASN A 191 3.38 -6.66 -18.04
CA ASN A 191 3.93 -5.50 -18.73
C ASN A 191 4.99 -4.79 -17.86
N LEU A 192 4.77 -4.71 -16.55
CA LEU A 192 5.73 -4.12 -15.61
C LEU A 192 7.03 -4.92 -15.59
N THR A 193 6.94 -6.25 -15.50
CA THR A 193 8.09 -7.15 -15.53
C THR A 193 8.94 -6.94 -16.78
N LYS A 194 8.31 -6.85 -17.95
CA LYS A 194 9.01 -6.53 -19.22
C LYS A 194 9.64 -5.14 -19.18
N SER A 195 8.90 -4.14 -18.72
CA SER A 195 9.35 -2.73 -18.72
C SER A 195 10.50 -2.47 -17.75
N PHE A 196 10.53 -3.19 -16.62
CA PHE A 196 11.60 -3.11 -15.63
C PHE A 196 12.75 -4.09 -15.90
N ASN A 197 12.70 -4.83 -17.01
CA ASN A 197 13.68 -5.86 -17.36
C ASN A 197 13.95 -6.82 -16.19
N VAL A 198 12.88 -7.21 -15.49
CA VAL A 198 12.93 -8.23 -14.45
C VAL A 198 13.12 -9.56 -15.20
N GLY A 199 14.30 -10.17 -15.02
CA GLY A 199 14.74 -11.32 -15.82
C GLY A 199 13.73 -12.46 -15.84
N GLU A 200 13.68 -13.23 -16.93
CA GLU A 200 12.72 -14.32 -17.13
C GLU A 200 12.73 -15.35 -15.99
N ASP A 201 13.86 -15.52 -15.30
CA ASP A 201 14.00 -16.43 -14.16
C ASP A 201 13.17 -15.97 -12.94
N ALA A 202 12.94 -14.67 -12.78
CA ALA A 202 12.05 -14.13 -11.76
C ALA A 202 10.56 -14.29 -12.13
N ILE A 203 10.25 -14.54 -13.42
CA ILE A 203 8.90 -14.78 -13.94
C ILE A 203 8.52 -16.26 -13.80
N LYS A 204 9.49 -17.16 -13.99
CA LYS A 204 9.33 -18.62 -13.88
C LYS A 204 9.16 -19.12 -12.44
N GLY A 205 9.31 -18.26 -11.43
CA GLY A 205 8.96 -18.55 -10.03
C GLY A 205 7.45 -18.64 -9.77
N GLY A 206 6.60 -18.32 -10.75
CA GLY A 206 5.22 -18.77 -10.76
C GLY A 206 5.19 -20.28 -11.04
N PHE A 207 4.87 -21.06 -10.01
CA PHE A 207 4.69 -22.51 -9.98
C PHE A 207 4.43 -23.12 -11.37
N SER A 208 5.35 -23.98 -11.81
CA SER A 208 5.14 -24.86 -12.94
C SER A 208 3.81 -25.60 -12.78
N THR A 209 2.96 -25.48 -13.79
CA THR A 209 1.70 -26.21 -13.99
C THR A 209 1.84 -27.71 -13.79
#